data_AF-A0A8H6HEZ5-F1
#
_entry.id   AF-A0A8H6HEZ5-F1
#
_cell.length_a   1.000
_cell.length_b   1.000
_cell.length_c   1.000
_cell.angle_alpha   90.00
_cell.angle_beta   90.00
_cell.angle_gamma   90.00
#
_symmetry.space_group_name_H-M   'P 1'
#
loop_
_entity.id
_entity.type
_entity.pdbx_description
1 polymer ?
#
loop_
_entity_poly.entity_id
_entity_poly.type
_entity_poly.pdbx_seq_one_letter_code
_entity_poly.pdbx_strand_id
1 'polypeptide(L)'
;MHFNVLVLVPTVVALASYVQGHYDEFDARDTREIQSLLRRSEIMEELAEISTRDLIDELSSRLEARGMYPCKKCGRNWKSGGDAKACALSCGRE
;
A
#
# COMPACT_ATOMS: atom_id res chain seq x y z
N MET A 1 -15.60 -12.44 61.75
CA MET A 1 -15.79 -12.85 60.33
C MET A 1 -14.42 -13.15 59.75
N HIS A 2 -14.06 -14.43 59.59
CA HIS A 2 -12.81 -14.80 58.93
C HIS A 2 -13.08 -14.85 57.43
N PHE A 3 -12.64 -13.81 56.71
CA PHE A 3 -12.67 -13.83 55.25
C PHE A 3 -11.67 -14.89 54.78
N ASN A 4 -12.19 -15.94 54.14
CA ASN A 4 -11.39 -17.04 53.63
C ASN A 4 -10.60 -16.51 52.42
N VAL A 5 -9.36 -16.06 52.66
CA VAL A 5 -8.47 -15.46 51.65
C VAL A 5 -8.33 -16.36 50.42
N LEU A 6 -8.37 -17.69 50.61
CA LEU A 6 -8.34 -18.70 49.55
C LEU A 6 -9.47 -18.59 48.52
N VAL A 7 -10.64 -18.03 48.88
CA VAL A 7 -11.78 -17.86 47.97
C VAL A 7 -11.64 -16.57 47.15
N LEU A 8 -10.84 -15.61 47.62
CA LEU A 8 -10.60 -14.35 46.92
C LEU A 8 -9.46 -14.45 45.89
N VAL A 9 -8.54 -15.41 46.04
CA VAL A 9 -7.43 -15.58 45.09
C VAL A 9 -7.91 -15.80 43.64
N PRO A 10 -8.86 -16.71 43.35
CA PRO A 10 -9.30 -16.95 41.97
C PRO A 10 -10.02 -15.75 41.35
N THR A 11 -10.76 -15.00 42.16
CA THR A 11 -11.51 -13.82 41.70
C THR A 11 -10.57 -12.66 41.39
N VAL A 12 -9.55 -12.43 42.21
CA VAL A 12 -8.52 -11.43 41.95
C VAL A 12 -7.71 -11.78 40.71
N VAL A 13 -7.33 -13.04 40.52
CA VAL A 13 -6.59 -13.48 39.32
C VAL A 13 -7.43 -13.32 38.06
N ALA A 14 -8.72 -13.66 38.09
CA ALA A 14 -9.62 -13.49 36.95
C ALA A 14 -9.85 -12.01 36.60
N LEU A 15 -9.96 -11.13 37.60
CA LEU A 15 -10.07 -9.70 37.37
C LEU A 15 -8.76 -9.12 36.82
N ALA A 16 -7.62 -9.54 37.36
CA ALA A 16 -6.31 -9.12 36.87
C ALA A 16 -6.11 -9.52 35.40
N SER A 17 -6.42 -10.77 35.02
CA SER A 17 -6.29 -11.22 33.64
C SER A 17 -7.28 -10.52 32.69
N TYR A 18 -8.51 -10.27 33.13
CA TYR A 18 -9.50 -9.52 32.35
C TYR A 18 -9.03 -8.08 32.09
N VAL A 19 -8.57 -7.39 33.14
CA VAL A 19 -8.08 -6.01 33.02
C VAL A 19 -6.83 -5.96 32.15
N GLN A 20 -5.90 -6.89 32.32
CA GLN A 20 -4.65 -6.92 31.58
C GLN A 20 -4.88 -7.19 30.08
N GLY A 21 -5.75 -8.14 29.73
CA GLY A 21 -6.14 -8.35 28.33
C GLY A 21 -6.82 -7.12 27.71
N HIS A 22 -7.58 -6.36 28.50
CA HIS A 22 -8.21 -5.13 28.00
C HIS A 22 -7.21 -4.00 27.76
N TYR A 23 -6.17 -3.88 28.60
CA TYR A 23 -5.07 -2.95 28.38
C TYR A 23 -4.21 -3.35 27.18
N ASP A 24 -3.87 -4.62 27.03
CA ASP A 24 -3.06 -5.10 25.90
C ASP A 24 -3.77 -4.85 24.56
N GLU A 25 -5.09 -5.08 24.49
CA GLU A 25 -5.86 -4.81 23.28
C GLU A 25 -5.99 -3.30 22.99
N PHE A 26 -6.12 -2.48 24.03
CA PHE A 26 -6.13 -1.02 23.90
C PHE A 26 -4.79 -0.48 23.41
N ASP A 27 -3.68 -0.93 23.99
CA ASP A 27 -2.32 -0.54 23.62
C ASP A 27 -1.97 -1.00 22.19
N ALA A 28 -2.38 -2.22 21.81
CA ALA A 28 -2.22 -2.72 20.46
C ALA A 28 -3.09 -1.98 19.42
N ARG A 29 -4.24 -1.41 19.83
CA ARG A 29 -5.08 -0.59 18.94
C ARG A 29 -4.45 0.79 18.72
N ASP A 30 -4.00 1.44 19.78
CA ASP A 30 -3.37 2.76 19.72
C ASP A 30 -2.06 2.71 18.91
N THR A 31 -1.25 1.68 19.13
CA THR A 31 -0.01 1.44 18.37
C THR A 31 -0.28 1.26 16.87
N ARG A 32 -1.35 0.55 16.49
CA ARG A 32 -1.76 0.37 15.08
C ARG A 32 -2.21 1.69 14.46
N GLU A 33 -2.95 2.50 15.21
CA GLU A 33 -3.41 3.80 14.73
C GLU A 33 -2.22 4.75 14.52
N ILE A 34 -1.31 4.84 15.48
CA ILE A 34 -0.06 5.61 15.36
C ILE A 34 0.77 5.15 14.17
N GLN A 35 0.94 3.84 13.99
CA GLN A 35 1.69 3.29 12.85
C GLN A 35 1.03 3.64 11.50
N SER A 36 -0.30 3.68 11.46
CA SER A 36 -1.04 4.08 10.25
C SER A 36 -0.85 5.56 9.91
N LEU A 37 -0.81 6.43 10.95
CA LEU A 37 -0.58 7.85 10.80
C LEU A 37 0.86 8.15 10.36
N LEU A 38 1.85 7.46 10.92
CA LEU A 38 3.25 7.58 10.52
C LEU A 38 3.45 7.19 9.05
N ARG A 39 2.90 6.05 8.61
CA ARG A 39 2.97 5.63 7.20
C ARG A 39 2.31 6.67 6.27
N ARG A 40 1.20 7.26 6.70
CA ARG A 40 0.52 8.30 5.92
C ARG A 40 1.35 9.57 5.83
N SER A 41 2.04 9.95 6.91
CA SER A 41 2.95 11.10 6.93
C SER A 41 4.12 10.90 5.99
N GLU A 42 4.77 9.73 6.02
CA GLU A 42 5.90 9.38 5.15
C GLU A 42 5.52 9.46 3.67
N ILE A 43 4.37 8.90 3.29
CA ILE A 43 3.83 9.03 1.92
C ILE A 43 3.60 10.50 1.56
N MET A 44 3.05 11.31 2.46
CA MET A 44 2.81 12.73 2.19
C MET A 44 4.11 13.53 2.05
N GLU A 45 5.17 13.15 2.76
CA GLU A 45 6.50 13.74 2.65
C GLU A 45 7.17 13.38 1.32
N GLU A 46 7.15 12.10 0.92
CA GLU A 46 7.60 11.67 -0.41
C GLU A 46 6.85 12.40 -1.53
N LEU A 47 5.53 12.57 -1.40
CA LEU A 47 4.72 13.30 -2.37
C LEU A 47 4.96 14.81 -2.34
N ALA A 48 5.42 15.38 -1.23
CA ALA A 48 5.78 16.80 -1.14
C ALA A 48 7.13 17.10 -1.81
N GLU A 49 8.05 16.12 -1.83
CA GLU A 49 9.30 16.20 -2.59
C GLU A 49 9.05 16.07 -4.11
N ILE A 50 8.02 15.34 -4.52
CA ILE A 50 7.59 15.27 -5.92
C ILE A 50 6.91 16.58 -6.30
N SER A 51 7.53 17.34 -7.22
CA SER A 51 6.91 18.58 -7.69
C SER A 51 5.66 18.26 -8.52
N THR A 52 4.65 19.13 -8.47
CA THR A 52 3.47 19.03 -9.36
C THR A 52 3.85 18.94 -10.84
N ARG A 53 5.03 19.43 -11.22
CA ARG A 53 5.58 19.34 -12.56
C ARG A 53 6.00 17.92 -12.92
N ASP A 54 6.67 17.21 -12.01
CA ASP A 54 7.09 15.81 -12.24
C ASP A 54 5.88 14.88 -12.38
N LEU A 55 4.82 15.13 -11.61
CA LEU A 55 3.54 14.43 -11.75
C LEU A 55 2.88 14.71 -13.11
N ILE A 56 2.92 15.96 -13.58
CA ILE A 56 2.38 16.34 -14.88
C ILE A 56 3.18 15.70 -16.03
N ASP A 57 4.50 15.67 -15.94
CA ASP A 57 5.37 15.09 -16.96
C ASP A 57 5.20 13.56 -17.04
N GLU A 58 5.09 12.85 -15.91
CA GLU A 58 4.78 11.41 -15.89
C GLU A 58 3.38 11.12 -16.43
N LEU A 59 2.37 11.92 -16.04
CA LEU A 59 1.02 11.79 -16.60
C LEU A 59 1.03 12.06 -18.10
N SER A 60 1.75 13.07 -18.58
CA SER A 60 1.89 13.40 -20.00
C SER A 60 2.55 12.26 -20.78
N SER A 61 3.65 11.71 -20.26
CA SER A 61 4.32 10.53 -20.84
C SER A 61 3.37 9.32 -20.96
N ARG A 62 2.58 9.05 -19.91
CA ARG A 62 1.58 7.97 -19.92
C ARG A 62 0.40 8.25 -20.85
N LEU A 63 0.04 9.51 -21.06
CA LEU A 63 -0.97 9.94 -22.03
C LEU A 63 -0.44 9.82 -23.46
N GLU A 64 0.82 10.19 -23.73
CA GLU A 64 1.46 9.99 -25.03
C GLU A 64 1.63 8.50 -25.38
N ALA A 65 1.87 7.66 -24.36
CA ALA A 65 1.87 6.21 -24.51
C ALA A 65 0.46 5.61 -24.71
N ARG A 66 -0.61 6.30 -24.28
CA ARG A 66 -1.99 5.88 -24.54
C ARG A 66 -2.36 6.15 -26.00
N GLY A 67 -2.31 5.09 -26.79
CA GLY A 67 -2.68 5.12 -28.21
C GLY A 67 -1.49 4.95 -29.14
N MET A 68 -0.29 4.70 -28.63
CA MET A 68 0.85 4.25 -29.41
C MET A 68 1.33 2.90 -28.90
N TYR A 69 1.27 1.90 -29.77
CA TYR A 69 1.72 0.54 -29.53
C TYR A 69 3.10 0.36 -30.18
N PRO A 70 4.20 0.37 -29.40
CA PRO A 70 5.54 0.19 -29.94
C PRO A 70 5.75 -1.26 -30.39
N CYS A 71 6.27 -1.46 -31.59
CA CYS A 71 6.79 -2.74 -32.03
C CYS A 71 8.17 -2.99 -31.39
N LYS A 72 8.27 -3.96 -30.48
CA LYS A 72 9.53 -4.29 -29.79
C LYS A 72 10.69 -4.72 -30.71
N LYS A 73 10.42 -5.07 -31.97
CA LYS A 73 11.44 -5.50 -32.93
C LYS A 73 12.04 -4.37 -33.78
N CYS A 74 11.26 -3.34 -34.11
CA CYS A 74 11.72 -2.25 -34.97
C CYS A 74 11.56 -0.85 -34.36
N GLY A 75 11.01 -0.74 -33.16
CA GLY A 75 10.81 0.53 -32.45
C GLY A 75 9.72 1.43 -33.03
N ARG A 76 9.01 1.03 -34.08
CA ARG A 76 7.90 1.82 -34.65
C ARG A 76 6.68 1.83 -33.74
N ASN A 77 6.13 3.03 -33.54
CA ASN A 77 4.88 3.26 -32.82
C ASN A 77 3.69 3.17 -33.77
N TRP A 78 2.65 2.42 -33.36
CA TRP A 78 1.43 2.23 -34.15
C TRP A 78 0.21 2.74 -33.39
N LYS A 79 -0.76 3.34 -34.09
CA LYS A 79 -1.98 3.85 -33.44
C LYS A 79 -2.98 2.75 -33.03
N SER A 80 -2.86 1.58 -33.64
CA SER A 80 -3.71 0.41 -33.39
C SER A 80 -2.86 -0.76 -32.89
N GLY A 81 -3.37 -1.48 -31.88
CA GLY A 81 -2.73 -2.68 -31.37
C GLY A 81 -2.70 -3.82 -32.41
N GLY A 82 -3.64 -3.83 -33.35
CA GLY A 82 -3.66 -4.78 -34.47
C GLY A 82 -2.48 -4.58 -35.42
N ASP A 83 -2.19 -3.33 -35.78
CA ASP A 83 -1.09 -2.98 -36.68
C ASP A 83 0.28 -3.21 -36.02
N ALA A 84 0.39 -2.89 -34.73
CA ALA A 84 1.59 -3.22 -33.95
C ALA A 84 1.86 -4.73 -33.91
N LYS A 85 0.80 -5.54 -33.76
CA LYS A 85 0.92 -7.00 -33.75
C LYS A 85 1.32 -7.53 -35.12
N ALA A 86 0.71 -7.03 -36.20
CA ALA A 86 1.08 -7.39 -37.57
C ALA A 86 2.54 -7.04 -37.87
N CYS A 87 2.97 -5.84 -37.48
CA CYS A 87 4.36 -5.40 -37.61
C CYS A 87 5.32 -6.27 -36.78
N ALA A 88 4.98 -6.66 -35.55
CA ALA A 88 5.82 -7.54 -34.73
C ALA A 88 5.99 -8.95 -35.34
N LEU A 89 4.98 -9.44 -36.07
CA LEU A 89 4.99 -10.74 -36.75
C LEU A 89 5.74 -10.72 -38.09
N SER A 90 5.85 -9.57 -38.75
CA SER A 90 6.58 -9.39 -40.01
C SER A 90 7.99 -8.83 -39.84
N CYS A 91 8.28 -8.14 -38.74
CA CYS A 91 9.61 -7.60 -38.47
C CYS A 91 10.66 -8.71 -38.30
N GLY A 92 11.71 -8.63 -39.12
CA GLY A 92 12.84 -9.57 -39.16
C GLY A 92 12.69 -10.71 -40.19
N ARG A 93 11.86 -10.52 -41.23
CA ARG A 93 11.63 -11.50 -42.30
C ARG A 93 12.23 -11.05 -43.65
N GLU A 94 13.33 -10.31 -43.60
CA GLU A 94 14.20 -9.95 -44.73
C GLU A 94 15.61 -10.45 -44.46
#